data_AF-A0A813XYI0-F1
#
_entry.id   AF-A0A813XYI0-F1
#
_cell.length_a   1.000
_cell.length_b   1.000
_cell.length_c   1.000
_cell.angle_alpha   90.00
_cell.angle_beta   90.00
_cell.angle_gamma   90.00
#
_symmetry.space_group_name_H-M   'P 1'
#
loop_
_entity.id
_entity.type
_entity.pdbx_description
1 polymer ?
#
loop_
_entity_poly.entity_id
_entity_poly.type
_entity_poly.pdbx_seq_one_letter_code
_entity_poly.pdbx_strand_id
1 'polypeptide(L)'
;MTSSSNNVALMYEMYTVPAAILAAIVGILAIAWLIQSIQASFYPRRLLNLLLISYVTNFADLIFRATLYNSILDVTTNLIIISILVAVGQRVIIVANYVFIGQILGTQSSFARAINMGTLLVALISIILASFAGVQSTNPDTIENSFRLRQIAAVIVLFLTFAFYPIWLLTKTFKDMTKQAIVLLLISSLTCLVVAIYTMIISIPQYYVATSQQLMWFYIFQLTPILIALITWVIFHPIRSLPRIQ
;
A
#
# COMPACT_ATOMS: atom_id res chain seq x y z
N MET A 1 42.96 1.80 2.73
CA MET A 1 41.52 1.91 3.05
C MET A 1 40.77 0.97 2.10
N THR A 2 40.70 -0.30 2.48
CA THR A 2 40.06 -1.37 1.71
C THR A 2 39.18 -2.13 2.69
N SER A 3 37.95 -1.65 2.88
CA SER A 3 36.93 -2.34 3.66
C SER A 3 35.55 -1.95 3.15
N SER A 4 35.07 -2.62 2.10
CA SER A 4 33.63 -2.55 1.77
C SER A 4 33.09 -3.74 0.98
N SER A 5 33.87 -4.78 0.73
CA SER A 5 33.42 -5.94 -0.05
C SER A 5 32.57 -6.96 0.73
N ASN A 6 32.24 -6.72 2.00
CA ASN A 6 31.56 -7.71 2.87
C ASN A 6 30.16 -7.33 3.38
N ASN A 7 29.53 -6.22 2.94
CA ASN A 7 28.32 -5.69 3.63
C ASN A 7 27.05 -5.49 2.78
N VAL A 8 26.85 -6.20 1.66
CA VAL A 8 25.59 -6.09 0.89
C VAL A 8 24.81 -7.40 0.79
N ALA A 9 25.09 -8.35 1.67
CA ALA A 9 24.01 -9.19 2.19
C ALA A 9 23.51 -8.49 3.45
N LEU A 10 22.66 -7.47 3.29
CA LEU A 10 21.84 -6.95 4.38
C LEU A 10 21.06 -8.15 4.92
N MET A 11 21.54 -8.78 6.00
CA MET A 11 20.80 -9.79 6.72
C MET A 11 19.51 -9.12 7.20
N TYR A 12 18.41 -9.41 6.51
CA TYR A 12 17.08 -9.06 6.98
C TYR A 12 16.78 -9.98 8.15
N GLU A 13 17.11 -9.58 9.37
CA GLU A 13 16.51 -10.20 10.55
C GLU A 13 15.02 -9.86 10.53
N MET A 14 14.19 -10.78 10.03
CA MET A 14 12.75 -10.57 10.03
C MET A 14 12.23 -10.90 11.43
N TYR A 15 11.60 -9.93 12.08
CA TYR A 15 10.88 -10.15 13.34
C TYR A 15 9.63 -11.01 13.07
N THR A 16 9.80 -12.33 13.16
CA THR A 16 8.76 -13.33 12.82
C THR A 16 7.52 -13.23 13.70
N VAL A 17 7.70 -12.96 15.00
CA VAL A 17 6.58 -12.88 15.97
C VAL A 17 5.65 -11.69 15.68
N PRO A 18 6.13 -10.43 15.57
CA PRO A 18 5.31 -9.31 15.10
C PRO A 18 4.66 -9.56 13.74
N ALA A 19 5.39 -10.13 12.78
CA ALA A 19 4.82 -10.45 11.46
C ALA A 19 3.64 -11.43 11.56
N ALA A 20 3.76 -12.48 12.37
CA ALA A 20 2.70 -13.47 12.57
C ALA A 20 1.45 -12.87 13.24
N ILE A 21 1.64 -12.04 14.27
CA ILE A 21 0.53 -11.36 14.96
C ILE A 21 -0.20 -10.44 13.99
N LEU A 22 0.53 -9.63 13.23
CA LEU A 22 -0.06 -8.73 12.25
C LEU A 22 -0.73 -9.51 11.10
N ALA A 23 -0.15 -10.63 10.65
CA ALA A 23 -0.76 -11.49 9.64
C ALA A 23 -2.13 -12.00 10.11
N ALA A 24 -2.22 -12.47 11.37
CA ALA A 24 -3.48 -12.92 11.95
C ALA A 24 -4.53 -11.80 11.97
N ILE A 25 -4.14 -10.59 12.38
CA ILE A 25 -5.03 -9.41 12.38
C ILE A 25 -5.51 -9.10 10.95
N VAL A 26 -4.61 -9.03 9.96
CA VAL A 26 -4.99 -8.78 8.56
C VAL A 26 -5.91 -9.87 8.02
N GLY A 27 -5.64 -11.13 8.34
CA GLY A 27 -6.47 -12.26 7.93
C GLY A 27 -7.89 -12.16 8.47
N ILE A 28 -8.04 -11.86 9.77
CA ILE A 28 -9.34 -11.65 10.40
C ILE A 28 -10.08 -10.48 9.73
N LEU A 29 -9.40 -9.36 9.49
CA LEU A 29 -9.98 -8.19 8.84
C LEU A 29 -10.41 -8.49 7.39
N ALA A 30 -9.62 -9.25 6.64
CA ALA A 30 -9.94 -9.66 5.28
C ALA A 30 -11.20 -10.53 5.23
N ILE A 31 -11.33 -11.49 6.15
CA ILE A 31 -12.51 -12.34 6.28
C ILE A 31 -13.73 -11.50 6.69
N ALA A 32 -13.59 -10.65 7.70
CA ALA A 32 -14.67 -9.77 8.15
C ALA A 32 -15.13 -8.83 7.01
N TRP A 33 -14.20 -8.31 6.23
CA TRP A 33 -14.49 -7.49 5.05
C TRP A 33 -15.27 -8.25 3.99
N LEU A 34 -14.82 -9.46 3.66
CA LEU A 34 -15.42 -10.32 2.66
C LEU A 34 -16.86 -10.72 3.06
N ILE A 35 -17.05 -11.14 4.32
CA ILE A 35 -18.37 -11.50 4.85
C ILE A 35 -19.33 -10.31 4.76
N GLN A 36 -18.90 -9.13 5.22
CA GLN A 36 -19.71 -7.91 5.12
C GLN A 36 -20.07 -7.58 3.66
N SER A 37 -19.12 -7.73 2.75
CA SER A 37 -19.31 -7.47 1.33
C SER A 37 -20.30 -8.43 0.67
N ILE A 38 -20.23 -9.73 1.01
CA ILE A 38 -21.14 -10.76 0.50
C ILE A 38 -22.55 -10.55 1.05
N GLN A 39 -22.69 -10.37 2.37
CA GLN A 39 -23.99 -10.15 3.02
C GLN A 39 -24.68 -8.91 2.49
N ALA A 40 -23.92 -7.84 2.23
CA ALA A 40 -24.43 -6.60 1.68
C ALA A 40 -24.67 -6.65 0.16
N SER A 41 -24.34 -7.76 -0.52
CA SER A 41 -24.33 -7.86 -1.99
C SER A 41 -23.64 -6.63 -2.61
N PHE A 42 -22.46 -6.27 -2.10
CA PHE A 42 -21.88 -4.96 -2.36
C PHE A 42 -21.53 -4.76 -3.85
N TYR A 43 -22.21 -3.80 -4.46
CA TYR A 43 -21.83 -3.18 -5.73
C TYR A 43 -21.38 -1.76 -5.42
N PRO A 44 -20.19 -1.33 -5.87
CA PRO A 44 -19.50 -1.81 -7.06
C PRO A 44 -18.31 -2.76 -6.84
N ARG A 45 -18.23 -3.76 -7.75
CA ARG A 45 -17.21 -4.82 -7.77
C ARG A 45 -15.77 -4.32 -7.84
N ARG A 46 -15.51 -3.15 -8.44
CA ARG A 46 -14.14 -2.62 -8.58
C ARG A 46 -13.52 -2.24 -7.24
N LEU A 47 -14.26 -1.56 -6.37
CA LEU A 47 -13.76 -1.16 -5.05
C LEU A 47 -13.58 -2.37 -4.13
N LEU A 48 -14.52 -3.32 -4.20
CA LEU A 48 -14.42 -4.61 -3.54
C LEU A 48 -13.10 -5.31 -3.89
N ASN A 49 -12.84 -5.48 -5.19
CA ASN A 49 -11.66 -6.18 -5.68
C ASN A 49 -10.37 -5.49 -5.27
N LEU A 50 -10.31 -4.15 -5.35
CA LEU A 50 -9.13 -3.39 -4.93
C LEU A 50 -8.84 -3.62 -3.45
N LEU A 51 -9.82 -3.44 -2.57
CA LEU A 51 -9.60 -3.63 -1.13
C LEU A 51 -9.23 -5.08 -0.80
N LEU A 52 -9.86 -6.06 -1.45
CA LEU A 52 -9.49 -7.47 -1.30
C LEU A 52 -8.04 -7.73 -1.74
N ILE A 53 -7.61 -7.18 -2.88
CA ILE A 53 -6.22 -7.29 -3.33
C ILE A 53 -5.26 -6.67 -2.31
N SER A 54 -5.61 -5.54 -1.71
CA SER A 54 -4.78 -4.92 -0.66
C SER A 54 -4.70 -5.81 0.59
N TYR A 55 -5.83 -6.36 1.05
CA TYR A 55 -5.84 -7.32 2.15
C TYR A 55 -4.96 -8.53 1.88
N VAL A 56 -5.13 -9.17 0.73
CA VAL A 56 -4.41 -10.39 0.35
C VAL A 56 -2.92 -10.13 0.20
N THR A 57 -2.52 -9.01 -0.41
CA THR A 57 -1.10 -8.70 -0.61
C THR A 57 -0.38 -8.37 0.69
N ASN A 58 -1.02 -7.60 1.58
CA ASN A 58 -0.47 -7.35 2.93
C ASN A 58 -0.45 -8.62 3.78
N PHE A 59 -1.48 -9.46 3.70
CA PHE A 59 -1.50 -10.74 4.40
C PHE A 59 -0.37 -11.65 3.92
N ALA A 60 -0.21 -11.81 2.60
CA ALA A 60 0.85 -12.61 2.02
C ALA A 60 2.23 -12.09 2.43
N ASP A 61 2.48 -10.77 2.35
CA ASP A 61 3.74 -10.17 2.78
C ASP A 61 4.09 -10.55 4.23
N LEU A 62 3.12 -10.40 5.14
CA LEU A 62 3.29 -10.72 6.56
C LEU A 62 3.52 -12.22 6.80
N ILE A 63 2.83 -13.09 6.06
CA ILE A 63 3.06 -14.55 6.12
C ILE A 63 4.46 -14.90 5.63
N PHE A 64 4.93 -14.34 4.51
CA PHE A 64 6.30 -14.56 4.03
C PHE A 64 7.32 -14.10 5.07
N ARG A 65 7.12 -12.92 5.67
CA ARG A 65 7.99 -12.40 6.75
C ARG A 65 7.96 -13.25 8.02
N ALA A 66 6.82 -13.88 8.33
CA ALA A 66 6.67 -14.75 9.49
C ALA A 66 7.30 -16.14 9.28
N THR A 67 7.38 -16.61 8.04
CA THR A 67 7.77 -17.99 7.68
C THR A 67 9.21 -18.11 7.18
N LEU A 68 9.85 -17.00 6.80
CA LEU A 68 11.25 -16.97 6.39
C LEU A 68 12.20 -17.32 7.54
N TYR A 69 12.68 -18.57 7.56
CA TYR A 69 13.73 -19.07 8.44
C TYR A 69 15.00 -19.32 7.63
N ASN A 70 16.11 -18.64 7.94
CA ASN A 70 17.55 -18.84 7.62
C ASN A 70 18.03 -19.73 6.42
N SER A 71 17.22 -20.10 5.43
CA SER A 71 17.65 -20.88 4.25
C SER A 71 18.14 -19.95 3.14
N ILE A 72 19.46 -19.78 3.06
CA ILE A 72 20.18 -18.80 2.23
C ILE A 72 19.77 -18.83 0.73
N LEU A 73 19.37 -19.98 0.18
CA LEU A 73 18.98 -20.13 -1.23
C LEU A 73 17.55 -19.62 -1.55
N ASP A 74 16.66 -19.56 -0.55
CA ASP A 74 15.29 -19.04 -0.70
C ASP A 74 15.18 -17.54 -0.37
N VAL A 75 16.20 -16.95 0.25
CA VAL A 75 16.16 -15.56 0.75
C VAL A 75 15.98 -14.56 -0.40
N THR A 76 16.75 -14.69 -1.49
CA THR A 76 16.70 -13.74 -2.61
C THR A 76 15.34 -13.72 -3.29
N THR A 77 14.80 -14.90 -3.63
CA THR A 77 13.48 -15.04 -4.26
C THR A 77 12.39 -14.50 -3.36
N ASN A 78 12.43 -14.81 -2.07
CA ASN A 78 11.43 -14.34 -1.12
C ASN A 78 11.53 -12.83 -0.86
N LEU A 79 12.74 -12.24 -0.88
CA LEU A 79 12.92 -10.78 -0.79
C LEU A 79 12.33 -10.06 -2.01
N ILE A 80 12.44 -10.65 -3.21
CA ILE A 80 11.79 -10.13 -4.42
C ILE A 80 10.27 -10.17 -4.26
N ILE A 81 9.73 -11.32 -3.85
CA ILE A 81 8.28 -11.49 -3.63
C ILE A 81 7.75 -10.49 -2.60
N ILE A 82 8.42 -10.38 -1.44
CA ILE A 82 8.10 -9.41 -0.40
C ILE A 82 8.10 -7.98 -0.95
N SER A 83 9.13 -7.61 -1.72
CA SER A 83 9.22 -6.27 -2.31
C SER A 83 8.05 -5.96 -3.23
N ILE A 84 7.61 -6.94 -4.04
CA ILE A 84 6.45 -6.81 -4.92
C ILE A 84 5.15 -6.68 -4.10
N LEU A 85 4.94 -7.54 -3.11
CA LEU A 85 3.72 -7.55 -2.29
C LEU A 85 3.54 -6.22 -1.53
N VAL A 86 4.63 -5.74 -0.91
CA VAL A 86 4.67 -4.44 -0.24
C VAL A 86 4.35 -3.31 -1.21
N ALA A 87 4.87 -3.37 -2.44
CA ALA A 87 4.60 -2.34 -3.43
C ALA A 87 3.10 -2.28 -3.81
N VAL A 88 2.45 -3.44 -3.97
CA VAL A 88 1.05 -3.51 -4.37
C VAL A 88 0.11 -3.03 -3.26
N GLY A 89 0.32 -3.48 -2.01
CA GLY A 89 -0.61 -3.27 -0.90
C GLY A 89 -1.08 -1.82 -0.71
N GLN A 90 -0.14 -0.89 -0.49
CA GLN A 90 -0.43 0.53 -0.29
C GLN A 90 -1.04 1.20 -1.54
N ARG A 91 -0.48 0.91 -2.72
CA ARG A 91 -0.88 1.54 -3.99
C ARG A 91 -2.33 1.22 -4.34
N VAL A 92 -2.78 0.02 -4.00
CA VAL A 92 -4.16 -0.40 -4.21
C VAL A 92 -5.14 0.32 -3.25
N ILE A 93 -4.73 0.63 -2.01
CA ILE A 93 -5.54 1.46 -1.09
C ILE A 93 -5.68 2.90 -1.64
N ILE A 94 -4.59 3.45 -2.18
CA ILE A 94 -4.62 4.77 -2.84
C ILE A 94 -5.65 4.75 -3.98
N VAL A 95 -5.57 3.76 -4.89
CA VAL A 95 -6.54 3.62 -5.98
C VAL A 95 -7.96 3.42 -5.45
N ALA A 96 -8.15 2.67 -4.36
CA ALA A 96 -9.46 2.50 -3.72
C ALA A 96 -10.06 3.83 -3.24
N ASN A 97 -9.25 4.72 -2.62
CA ASN A 97 -9.69 6.06 -2.21
C ASN A 97 -10.19 6.88 -3.43
N TYR A 98 -9.45 6.86 -4.54
CA TYR A 98 -9.86 7.54 -5.77
C TYR A 98 -11.13 6.95 -6.40
N VAL A 99 -11.21 5.62 -6.43
CA VAL A 99 -12.39 4.91 -6.94
C VAL A 99 -13.64 5.23 -6.11
N PHE A 100 -13.49 5.40 -4.80
CA PHE A 100 -14.58 5.81 -3.93
C PHE A 100 -15.08 7.24 -4.26
N ILE A 101 -14.19 8.21 -4.47
CA ILE A 101 -14.58 9.55 -4.95
C ILE A 101 -15.28 9.46 -6.31
N GLY A 102 -14.70 8.68 -7.24
CA GLY A 102 -15.25 8.50 -8.58
C GLY A 102 -16.64 7.87 -8.59
N GLN A 103 -17.01 7.10 -7.57
CA GLN A 103 -18.36 6.56 -7.41
C GLN A 103 -19.36 7.65 -7.02
N ILE A 104 -18.98 8.54 -6.11
CA ILE A 104 -19.85 9.62 -5.64
C ILE A 104 -20.09 10.67 -6.73
N LEU A 105 -19.08 10.92 -7.58
CA LEU A 105 -19.22 11.75 -8.79
C LEU A 105 -20.20 11.18 -9.84
N GLY A 106 -20.60 9.93 -9.71
CA GLY A 106 -21.29 9.20 -10.76
C GLY A 106 -20.30 8.60 -11.77
N THR A 107 -20.40 7.28 -11.93
CA THR A 107 -19.50 6.46 -12.76
C THR A 107 -19.54 6.80 -14.26
N GLN A 108 -20.58 7.50 -14.72
CA GLN A 108 -20.75 7.88 -16.13
C GLN A 108 -19.99 9.17 -16.50
N SER A 109 -19.61 10.00 -15.52
CA SER A 109 -18.90 11.25 -15.81
C SER A 109 -17.53 10.94 -16.45
N SER A 110 -17.20 11.66 -17.53
CA SER A 110 -15.88 11.56 -18.19
C SER A 110 -14.75 11.90 -17.22
N PHE A 111 -15.00 12.83 -16.30
CA PHE A 111 -14.05 13.23 -15.26
C PHE A 111 -13.78 12.12 -14.25
N ALA A 112 -14.80 11.43 -13.71
CA ALA A 112 -14.58 10.29 -12.81
C ALA A 112 -13.86 9.13 -13.53
N ARG A 113 -14.15 8.89 -14.81
CA ARG A 113 -13.42 7.91 -15.63
C ARG A 113 -11.95 8.30 -15.79
N ALA A 114 -11.66 9.57 -16.08
CA ALA A 114 -10.29 10.07 -16.20
C ALA A 114 -9.51 9.92 -14.88
N ILE A 115 -10.11 10.28 -13.75
CA ILE A 115 -9.51 10.08 -12.42
C ILE A 115 -9.22 8.60 -12.18
N ASN A 116 -10.22 7.72 -12.39
CA ASN A 116 -10.09 6.30 -12.10
C ASN A 116 -9.11 5.56 -13.02
N MET A 117 -9.01 5.94 -14.28
CA MET A 117 -8.05 5.35 -15.22
C MET A 117 -6.65 5.92 -15.01
N GLY A 118 -6.53 7.24 -14.85
CA GLY A 118 -5.25 7.90 -14.60
C GLY A 118 -4.59 7.41 -13.32
N THR A 119 -5.34 7.34 -12.22
CA THR A 119 -4.83 6.86 -10.93
C THR A 119 -4.41 5.39 -10.98
N LEU A 120 -5.19 4.54 -11.65
CA LEU A 120 -4.83 3.13 -11.87
C LEU A 120 -3.53 3.00 -12.68
N LEU A 121 -3.42 3.72 -13.80
CA LEU A 121 -2.24 3.65 -14.68
C LEU A 121 -0.98 4.12 -13.94
N VAL A 122 -1.06 5.25 -13.25
CA VAL A 122 0.06 5.82 -12.49
C VAL A 122 0.45 4.91 -11.32
N ALA A 123 -0.52 4.30 -10.64
CA ALA A 123 -0.26 3.31 -9.59
C ALA A 123 0.44 2.06 -10.15
N LEU A 124 -0.01 1.54 -11.30
CA LEU A 124 0.62 0.39 -11.98
C LEU A 124 2.06 0.68 -12.37
N ILE A 125 2.33 1.85 -12.95
CA ILE A 125 3.71 2.28 -13.27
C ILE A 125 4.57 2.27 -12.01
N SER A 126 4.06 2.82 -10.90
CA SER A 126 4.79 2.82 -9.64
C SER A 126 5.00 1.42 -9.05
N ILE A 127 4.04 0.50 -9.21
CA ILE A 127 4.21 -0.92 -8.83
C ILE A 127 5.35 -1.53 -9.64
N ILE A 128 5.32 -1.36 -10.97
CA ILE A 128 6.32 -1.93 -11.88
C ILE A 128 7.72 -1.42 -11.50
N LEU A 129 7.88 -0.11 -11.33
CA LEU A 129 9.16 0.50 -10.95
C LEU A 129 9.66 -0.02 -9.60
N ALA A 130 8.81 -0.09 -8.58
CA ALA A 130 9.18 -0.60 -7.26
C ALA A 130 9.55 -2.10 -7.30
N SER A 131 8.83 -2.90 -8.08
CA SER A 131 9.11 -4.32 -8.28
C SER A 131 10.46 -4.53 -8.96
N PHE A 132 10.75 -3.79 -10.04
CA PHE A 132 12.07 -3.85 -10.69
C PHE A 132 13.19 -3.38 -9.75
N ALA A 133 12.92 -2.37 -8.93
CA ALA A 133 13.87 -1.95 -7.92
C ALA A 133 14.15 -3.05 -6.89
N GLY A 134 13.14 -3.81 -6.48
CA GLY A 134 13.29 -4.99 -5.61
C GLY A 134 14.23 -6.03 -6.22
N VAL A 135 14.04 -6.37 -7.51
CA VAL A 135 14.92 -7.30 -8.23
C VAL A 135 16.36 -6.77 -8.32
N GLN A 136 16.54 -5.50 -8.63
CA GLN A 136 17.88 -4.91 -8.72
C GLN A 136 18.57 -4.77 -7.35
N SER A 137 17.83 -4.77 -6.24
CA SER A 137 18.45 -4.68 -4.92
C SER A 137 19.21 -5.93 -4.49
N THR A 138 19.10 -7.04 -5.23
CA THR A 138 19.79 -8.30 -4.92
C THR A 138 21.15 -8.42 -5.60
N ASN A 139 21.50 -7.50 -6.51
CA ASN A 139 22.79 -7.48 -7.19
C ASN A 139 23.57 -6.20 -6.79
N PRO A 140 24.78 -6.31 -6.21
CA PRO A 140 25.61 -5.16 -5.87
C PRO A 140 25.86 -4.20 -7.03
N ASP A 141 26.00 -4.70 -8.26
CA ASP A 141 26.31 -3.87 -9.43
C ASP A 141 25.13 -3.01 -9.89
N THR A 142 23.90 -3.35 -9.49
CA THR A 142 22.68 -2.61 -9.87
C THR A 142 22.01 -1.91 -8.70
N ILE A 143 22.67 -1.88 -7.53
CA ILE A 143 22.12 -1.29 -6.30
C ILE A 143 21.79 0.20 -6.44
N GLU A 144 22.60 0.96 -7.17
CA GLU A 144 22.35 2.38 -7.40
C GLU A 144 21.09 2.59 -8.25
N ASN A 145 20.94 1.80 -9.32
CA ASN A 145 19.75 1.82 -10.16
C ASN A 145 18.51 1.38 -9.39
N SER A 146 18.64 0.41 -8.47
CA SER A 146 17.56 0.05 -7.54
C SER A 146 17.08 1.28 -6.74
N PHE A 147 17.99 2.04 -6.12
CA PHE A 147 17.60 3.25 -5.37
C PHE A 147 16.97 4.32 -6.25
N ARG A 148 17.48 4.56 -7.46
CA ARG A 148 16.88 5.50 -8.42
C ARG A 148 15.45 5.10 -8.76
N LEU A 149 15.20 3.81 -9.03
CA LEU A 149 13.86 3.29 -9.31
C LEU A 149 12.93 3.40 -8.09
N ARG A 150 13.42 3.14 -6.88
CA ARG A 150 12.66 3.34 -5.62
C ARG A 150 12.26 4.80 -5.45
N GLN A 151 13.18 5.74 -5.68
CA GLN A 151 12.91 7.17 -5.58
C GLN A 151 11.83 7.61 -6.57
N ILE A 152 11.93 7.22 -7.85
CA ILE A 152 10.91 7.54 -8.85
C ILE A 152 9.55 6.95 -8.42
N ALA A 153 9.53 5.67 -8.01
CA ALA A 153 8.31 5.03 -7.55
C ALA A 153 7.71 5.73 -6.33
N ALA A 154 8.54 6.15 -5.36
CA ALA A 154 8.12 6.85 -4.15
C ALA A 154 7.57 8.26 -4.47
N VAL A 155 8.22 9.01 -5.36
CA VAL A 155 7.73 10.31 -5.85
C VAL A 155 6.36 10.16 -6.49
N ILE A 156 6.16 9.12 -7.31
CA ILE A 156 4.85 8.85 -7.94
C ILE A 156 3.78 8.57 -6.88
N VAL A 157 4.07 7.72 -5.88
CA VAL A 157 3.12 7.43 -4.79
C VAL A 157 2.81 8.68 -3.99
N LEU A 158 3.83 9.45 -3.64
CA LEU A 158 3.69 10.69 -2.88
C LEU A 158 2.83 11.70 -3.66
N PHE A 159 3.10 11.87 -4.95
CA PHE A 159 2.28 12.69 -5.84
C PHE A 159 0.83 12.22 -5.87
N LEU A 160 0.56 10.92 -6.03
CA LEU A 160 -0.80 10.38 -6.00
C LEU A 160 -1.49 10.65 -4.65
N THR A 161 -0.79 10.53 -3.53
CA THR A 161 -1.37 10.81 -2.21
C THR A 161 -1.65 12.30 -2.00
N PHE A 162 -0.78 13.19 -2.48
CA PHE A 162 -1.01 14.63 -2.38
C PHE A 162 -2.10 15.10 -3.33
N ALA A 163 -2.12 14.61 -4.58
CA ALA A 163 -3.11 14.98 -5.58
C ALA A 163 -4.54 14.56 -5.18
N PHE A 164 -4.69 13.61 -4.25
CA PHE A 164 -6.00 13.16 -3.78
C PHE A 164 -6.80 14.30 -3.15
N TYR A 165 -6.18 15.10 -2.28
CA TYR A 165 -6.85 16.20 -1.57
C TYR A 165 -7.37 17.31 -2.49
N PRO A 166 -6.59 17.90 -3.41
CA PRO A 166 -7.12 18.90 -4.34
C PRO A 166 -8.16 18.28 -5.26
N ILE A 167 -8.01 17.03 -5.74
CA ILE A 167 -9.06 16.37 -6.53
C ILE A 167 -10.35 16.21 -5.71
N TRP A 168 -10.25 15.81 -4.46
CA TRP A 168 -11.40 15.66 -3.57
C TRP A 168 -12.12 17.00 -3.32
N LEU A 169 -11.36 18.08 -3.11
CA LEU A 169 -11.92 19.41 -2.93
C LEU A 169 -12.53 19.98 -4.22
N LEU A 170 -11.85 19.83 -5.37
CA LEU A 170 -12.31 20.30 -6.68
C LEU A 170 -13.60 19.61 -7.11
N THR A 171 -13.71 18.32 -6.84
CA THR A 171 -14.91 17.52 -7.17
C THR A 171 -16.11 17.87 -6.29
N LYS A 172 -15.91 18.58 -5.17
CA LYS A 172 -16.95 18.96 -4.20
C LYS A 172 -17.79 17.80 -3.68
N THR A 173 -17.32 16.56 -3.84
CA THR A 173 -18.04 15.34 -3.45
C THR A 173 -18.28 15.23 -1.95
N PHE A 174 -17.53 15.96 -1.13
CA PHE A 174 -17.76 16.05 0.31
C PHE A 174 -19.16 16.54 0.68
N LYS A 175 -19.84 17.28 -0.20
CA LYS A 175 -21.22 17.75 0.02
C LYS A 175 -22.24 16.61 -0.03
N ASP A 176 -21.94 15.57 -0.80
CA ASP A 176 -22.84 14.45 -1.06
C ASP A 176 -22.44 13.20 -0.24
N MET A 177 -21.36 13.29 0.54
CA MET A 177 -20.85 12.22 1.39
C MET A 177 -21.54 12.20 2.76
N THR A 178 -21.78 11.00 3.29
CA THR A 178 -22.09 10.86 4.71
C THR A 178 -20.88 11.24 5.57
N LYS A 179 -21.12 11.59 6.85
CA LYS A 179 -20.02 11.85 7.80
C LYS A 179 -19.06 10.66 7.92
N GLN A 180 -19.58 9.43 7.83
CA GLN A 180 -18.78 8.20 7.87
C GLN A 180 -17.87 8.07 6.65
N ALA A 181 -18.34 8.41 5.45
CA ALA A 181 -17.50 8.45 4.24
C ALA A 181 -16.35 9.45 4.35
N ILE A 182 -16.63 10.64 4.89
CA ILE A 182 -15.60 11.67 5.07
C ILE A 182 -14.52 11.18 6.03
N VAL A 183 -14.91 10.60 7.18
CA VAL A 183 -13.98 10.03 8.16
C VAL A 183 -13.16 8.89 7.55
N LEU A 184 -13.81 7.98 6.81
CA LEU A 184 -13.13 6.88 6.12
C LEU A 184 -12.07 7.39 5.15
N LEU A 185 -12.41 8.34 4.28
CA LEU A 185 -11.49 8.86 3.27
C LEU A 185 -10.35 9.63 3.92
N LEU A 186 -10.63 10.44 4.94
CA LEU A 186 -9.62 11.23 5.63
C LEU A 186 -8.60 10.34 6.33
N ILE A 187 -9.05 9.35 7.11
CA ILE A 187 -8.12 8.44 7.79
C ILE A 187 -7.35 7.61 6.77
N SER A 188 -8.02 6.98 5.79
CA SER A 188 -7.39 6.14 4.77
C SER A 188 -6.37 6.90 3.91
N SER A 189 -6.66 8.16 3.54
CA SER A 189 -5.73 8.99 2.77
C SER A 189 -4.56 9.50 3.62
N LEU A 190 -4.79 9.86 4.87
CA LEU A 190 -3.73 10.29 5.80
C LEU A 190 -2.76 9.16 6.08
N THR A 191 -3.26 7.94 6.32
CA THR A 191 -2.41 6.76 6.51
C THR A 191 -1.59 6.45 5.27
N CYS A 192 -2.17 6.58 4.08
CA CYS A 192 -1.42 6.41 2.82
C CYS A 192 -0.33 7.47 2.66
N LEU A 193 -0.57 8.71 3.09
CA LEU A 193 0.40 9.80 3.06
C LEU A 193 1.58 9.54 4.00
N VAL A 194 1.33 9.09 5.24
CA VAL A 194 2.39 8.70 6.19
C VAL A 194 3.31 7.65 5.57
N VAL A 195 2.73 6.61 4.98
CA VAL A 195 3.51 5.53 4.34
C VAL A 195 4.25 6.04 3.10
N ALA A 196 3.66 6.96 2.32
CA ALA A 196 4.32 7.54 1.15
C ALA A 196 5.54 8.39 1.54
N ILE A 197 5.43 9.20 2.60
CA ILE A 197 6.54 9.97 3.15
C ILE A 197 7.64 9.04 3.66
N TYR A 198 7.26 8.01 4.44
CA TYR A 198 8.21 7.00 4.92
C TYR A 198 8.93 6.32 3.74
N THR A 199 8.20 5.90 2.71
CA THR A 199 8.76 5.27 1.50
C THR A 199 9.75 6.20 0.78
N MET A 200 9.45 7.49 0.71
CA MET A 200 10.36 8.50 0.13
C MET A 200 11.66 8.61 0.94
N ILE A 201 11.56 8.68 2.28
CA ILE A 201 12.72 8.75 3.17
C ILE A 201 13.62 7.53 2.99
N ILE A 202 13.05 6.31 3.04
CA ILE A 202 13.83 5.08 2.91
C ILE A 202 14.29 4.80 1.46
N SER A 203 13.89 5.61 0.48
CA SER A 203 14.41 5.53 -0.90
C SER A 203 15.75 6.25 -1.05
N ILE A 204 16.22 6.97 -0.03
CA ILE A 204 17.54 7.59 0.02
C ILE A 204 18.52 6.60 0.70
N PRO A 205 19.66 6.25 0.08
CA PRO A 205 20.56 5.19 0.58
C PRO A 205 21.00 5.37 2.04
N GLN A 206 21.31 6.59 2.46
CA GLN A 206 21.75 6.89 3.82
C GLN A 206 20.69 6.54 4.87
N TYR A 207 19.44 6.96 4.64
CA TYR A 207 18.33 6.66 5.54
C TYR A 207 17.88 5.21 5.43
N TYR A 208 18.01 4.60 4.26
CA TYR A 208 17.68 3.18 4.08
C TYR A 208 18.49 2.29 5.01
N VAL A 209 19.81 2.47 5.07
CA VAL A 209 20.70 1.65 5.93
C VAL A 209 20.41 1.91 7.41
N ALA A 210 20.23 3.18 7.81
CA ALA A 210 19.90 3.51 9.20
C ALA A 210 18.56 2.91 9.64
N THR A 211 17.56 2.93 8.75
CA THR A 211 16.21 2.42 9.05
C THR A 211 16.13 0.90 8.96
N SER A 212 16.88 0.27 8.05
CA SER A 212 16.89 -1.20 7.90
C SER A 212 17.54 -1.90 9.10
N GLN A 213 18.47 -1.26 9.78
CA GLN A 213 19.03 -1.74 11.06
C GLN A 213 18.00 -1.75 12.19
N GLN A 214 16.92 -0.98 12.07
CA GLN A 214 15.84 -0.87 13.05
C GLN A 214 14.51 -1.27 12.41
N LEU A 215 14.34 -2.57 12.11
CA LEU A 215 13.15 -3.12 11.43
C LEU A 215 11.82 -2.79 12.12
N MET A 216 11.82 -2.41 13.41
CA MET A 216 10.63 -1.91 14.09
C MET A 216 9.99 -0.70 13.37
N TRP A 217 10.79 0.15 12.72
CA TRP A 217 10.28 1.29 11.95
C TRP A 217 9.46 0.88 10.73
N PHE A 218 9.79 -0.24 10.09
CA PHE A 218 8.96 -0.78 9.02
C PHE A 218 7.56 -1.12 9.55
N TYR A 219 7.45 -1.77 10.71
CA TYR A 219 6.17 -2.08 11.32
C TYR A 219 5.39 -0.81 11.73
N ILE A 220 6.08 0.17 12.32
CA ILE A 220 5.45 1.41 12.82
C ILE A 220 5.00 2.34 11.68
N PHE A 221 5.84 2.57 10.67
CA PHE A 221 5.60 3.61 9.67
C PHE A 221 5.08 3.09 8.33
N GLN A 222 5.19 1.79 8.06
CA GLN A 222 4.66 1.20 6.84
C GLN A 222 3.43 0.33 7.12
N LEU A 223 3.55 -0.67 7.98
CA LEU A 223 2.45 -1.62 8.20
C LEU A 223 1.33 -1.05 9.06
N THR A 224 1.64 -0.45 10.22
CA THR A 224 0.61 0.06 11.15
C THR A 224 -0.36 1.05 10.48
N PRO A 225 0.08 2.04 9.68
CA PRO A 225 -0.84 2.94 9.00
C PRO A 225 -1.68 2.21 7.94
N ILE A 226 -1.11 1.25 7.21
CA ILE A 226 -1.87 0.40 6.27
C ILE A 226 -2.97 -0.37 7.02
N LEU A 227 -2.65 -0.94 8.18
CA LEU A 227 -3.63 -1.64 9.01
C LEU A 227 -4.75 -0.72 9.49
N ILE A 228 -4.40 0.49 9.95
CA ILE A 228 -5.40 1.50 10.34
C ILE A 228 -6.32 1.82 9.14
N ALA A 229 -5.76 1.98 7.94
CA ALA A 229 -6.55 2.19 6.73
C ALA A 229 -7.53 1.03 6.50
N LEU A 230 -7.04 -0.21 6.52
CA LEU A 230 -7.83 -1.41 6.32
C LEU A 230 -8.93 -1.58 7.38
N ILE A 231 -8.60 -1.42 8.67
CA ILE A 231 -9.57 -1.40 9.77
C ILE A 231 -10.64 -0.34 9.54
N THR A 232 -10.24 0.86 9.11
CA THR A 232 -11.17 1.95 8.83
C THR A 232 -12.12 1.58 7.69
N TRP A 233 -11.60 0.94 6.63
CA TRP A 233 -12.44 0.38 5.57
C TRP A 233 -13.44 -0.60 6.16
N VAL A 234 -13.01 -1.57 6.99
CA VAL A 234 -13.88 -2.57 7.65
C VAL A 234 -14.98 -1.97 8.51
N ILE A 235 -14.67 -0.96 9.32
CA ILE A 235 -15.64 -0.32 10.21
C ILE A 235 -16.64 0.49 9.40
N PHE A 236 -16.15 1.35 8.51
CA PHE A 236 -16.96 2.27 7.71
C PHE A 236 -17.20 1.72 6.31
N HIS A 237 -17.58 0.43 6.20
CA HIS A 237 -17.79 -0.24 4.92
C HIS A 237 -18.57 0.64 3.92
N PRO A 238 -18.15 0.75 2.64
CA PRO A 238 -18.73 1.63 1.62
C PRO A 238 -20.23 1.61 1.53
N ILE A 239 -20.88 0.46 1.70
CA ILE A 239 -22.34 0.37 1.73
C ILE A 239 -23.01 1.25 2.79
N ARG A 240 -22.34 1.49 3.93
CA ARG A 240 -22.81 2.35 5.03
C ARG A 240 -22.40 3.80 4.82
N SER A 241 -21.28 3.99 4.12
CA SER A 241 -20.63 5.28 3.94
C SER A 241 -21.10 6.03 2.69
N LEU A 242 -21.43 5.33 1.61
CA LEU A 242 -21.99 5.92 0.40
C LEU A 242 -23.45 6.34 0.65
N PRO A 243 -23.89 7.50 0.12
CA PRO A 243 -25.32 7.82 0.11
C PRO A 243 -26.07 6.71 -0.64
N ARG A 244 -27.24 6.29 -0.14
CA ARG A 244 -28.10 5.37 -0.87
C ARG A 244 -28.51 6.07 -2.15
N ILE A 245 -27.94 5.65 -3.27
CA ILE A 245 -28.40 6.06 -4.60
C ILE A 245 -29.78 5.42 -4.74
N GLN A 246 -30.83 6.25 -4.58
CA GLN A 246 -32.21 5.89 -4.87
C GLN A 246 -32.44 5.92 -6.38
#